data_AF-A0AAW6LFQ6-F1
#
_entry.id   AF-A0AAW6LFQ6-F1
#
_cell.length_a   1.000
_cell.length_b   1.000
_cell.length_c   1.000
_cell.angle_alpha   90.00
_cell.angle_beta   90.00
_cell.angle_gamma   90.00
#
_symmetry.space_group_name_H-M   'P 1'
#
loop_
_entity.id
_entity.type
_entity.pdbx_description
1 polymer ?
#
loop_
_entity_poly.entity_id
_entity_poly.type
_entity_poly.pdbx_seq_one_letter_code
_entity_poly.pdbx_strand_id
1 'polypeptide(L)'
;MQPTVSQLRAWSPEQLRTIASELIDIDRQIEALGNDAGRSIDGVREFWLGQASSAAAVQWSGISLASSRLSIAARVVADLYAGASNTIGAARKSVLDLVEEATLRHGLTVSDSGAVSAPETKQPWNLADAMQDSEDATAAQVFQQKISTALTALDDEDNRAATALGEAFREIGSLLGNQPDRLDRTVVDIIDGRSTLPGTPAELHRLWESLTPNEKDALARWDPSIGSRDGLPALDRDYYNRRYLSALEQLPDRTVAAGYTAVRGELRPDTFLLSVTDGHAVVAVGNPDAAGNVATLVPGTGSGLSGVGGDLQRTKAMYDAAVRAAPTEATSVILWSGYDAPPGIPDAASDRYATSAAPRLDSFQDGLRTSHDGPPSHNVVIGHSYGSTVIGAATTRGASLDVDELVLVASPGVDAERVNELSLDGVDSDEVARHVHSTTAFWDPVQLIPTILGVHGFDPSDPEFGAQVFAGSPGEPGFGVHSDYWESGNPALTELGRIITGP
;
A
#
# COMPACT_ATOMS: atom_id res chain seq x y z
N MET A 1 -14.45 -27.67 3.02
CA MET A 1 -15.68 -28.34 2.56
C MET A 1 -16.36 -27.28 1.74
N GLN A 2 -16.50 -27.51 0.44
CA GLN A 2 -16.93 -26.45 -0.46
C GLN A 2 -18.25 -25.79 -0.01
N PRO A 3 -18.29 -24.45 0.08
CA PRO A 3 -19.47 -23.73 0.52
C PRO A 3 -20.56 -23.73 -0.55
N THR A 4 -21.82 -23.68 -0.11
CA THR A 4 -22.98 -23.55 -1.00
C THR A 4 -23.23 -22.10 -1.40
N VAL A 5 -23.95 -21.89 -2.51
CA VAL A 5 -24.31 -20.53 -2.98
C VAL A 5 -25.09 -19.76 -1.91
N SER A 6 -25.98 -20.41 -1.16
CA SER A 6 -26.69 -19.78 -0.04
C SER A 6 -25.77 -19.41 1.12
N GLN A 7 -24.76 -20.24 1.43
CA GLN A 7 -23.75 -19.89 2.43
C GLN A 7 -22.95 -18.66 1.99
N LEU A 8 -22.50 -18.62 0.73
CA LEU A 8 -21.77 -17.47 0.19
C LEU A 8 -22.58 -16.18 0.29
N ARG A 9 -23.87 -16.20 -0.05
CA ARG A 9 -24.73 -15.01 0.11
C ARG A 9 -24.81 -14.52 1.55
N ALA A 10 -24.74 -15.43 2.52
CA ALA A 10 -24.79 -15.11 3.94
C ALA A 10 -23.42 -14.73 4.54
N TRP A 11 -22.31 -15.05 3.88
CA TRP A 11 -20.98 -14.68 4.34
C TRP A 11 -20.77 -13.17 4.31
N SER A 12 -20.08 -12.68 5.34
CA SER A 12 -19.68 -11.28 5.52
C SER A 12 -18.17 -11.16 5.74
N PRO A 13 -17.32 -11.36 4.71
CA PRO A 13 -15.87 -11.21 4.83
C PRO A 13 -15.44 -9.84 5.38
N GLU A 14 -16.25 -8.80 5.17
CA GLU A 14 -16.06 -7.46 5.73
C GLU A 14 -15.98 -7.42 7.26
N GLN A 15 -16.60 -8.37 7.97
CA GLN A 15 -16.49 -8.45 9.44
C GLN A 15 -15.07 -8.84 9.89
N LEU A 16 -14.32 -9.58 9.06
CA LEU A 16 -12.92 -9.91 9.35
C LEU A 16 -12.07 -8.63 9.38
N ARG A 17 -12.35 -7.68 8.50
CA ARG A 17 -11.69 -6.36 8.50
C ARG A 17 -12.05 -5.55 9.75
N THR A 18 -13.29 -5.63 10.23
CA THR A 18 -13.67 -5.02 11.51
C THR A 18 -12.85 -5.60 12.66
N ILE A 19 -12.70 -6.93 12.73
CA ILE A 19 -11.89 -7.59 13.75
C ILE A 19 -10.42 -7.18 13.65
N ALA A 20 -9.86 -7.09 12.44
CA ALA A 20 -8.51 -6.60 12.23
C ALA A 20 -8.33 -5.19 12.81
N SER A 21 -9.23 -4.26 12.48
CA SER A 21 -9.19 -2.89 13.02
C SER A 21 -9.30 -2.86 14.54
N GLU A 22 -10.19 -3.65 15.14
CA GLU A 22 -10.34 -3.75 16.59
C GLU A 22 -9.06 -4.28 17.27
N LEU A 23 -8.40 -5.29 16.69
CA LEU A 23 -7.14 -5.82 17.20
C LEU A 23 -6.02 -4.77 17.15
N ILE A 24 -5.91 -4.02 16.05
CA ILE A 24 -4.92 -2.95 15.93
C ILE A 24 -5.22 -1.83 16.94
N ASP A 25 -6.49 -1.49 17.15
CA ASP A 25 -6.87 -0.47 18.14
C ASP A 25 -6.56 -0.89 19.58
N ILE A 26 -6.78 -2.16 19.91
CA ILE A 26 -6.37 -2.74 21.20
C ILE A 26 -4.85 -2.66 21.35
N ASP A 27 -4.12 -3.06 20.31
CA ASP A 27 -2.67 -3.03 20.34
C ASP A 27 -2.11 -1.63 20.58
N ARG A 28 -2.61 -0.62 19.85
CA ARG A 28 -2.22 0.78 20.05
C ARG A 28 -2.49 1.29 21.47
N GLN A 29 -3.57 0.84 22.10
CA GLN A 29 -3.86 1.20 23.49
C GLN A 29 -2.84 0.58 24.45
N ILE A 30 -2.46 -0.68 24.22
CA ILE A 30 -1.41 -1.36 25.00
C ILE A 30 -0.08 -0.62 24.84
N GLU A 31 0.29 -0.25 23.62
CA GLU A 31 1.51 0.53 23.35
C GLU A 31 1.50 1.89 24.04
N ALA A 32 0.40 2.63 23.97
CA ALA A 32 0.27 3.94 24.60
C ALA A 32 0.48 3.85 26.12
N LEU A 33 -0.20 2.89 26.77
CA LEU A 33 -0.04 2.62 28.20
C LEU A 33 1.39 2.18 28.55
N GLY A 34 1.99 1.32 27.73
CA GLY A 34 3.38 0.88 27.90
C GLY A 34 4.36 2.05 27.82
N ASN A 35 4.22 2.91 26.83
CA ASN A 35 5.06 4.09 26.66
C ASN A 35 4.90 5.09 27.83
N ASP A 36 3.68 5.31 28.33
CA ASP A 36 3.42 6.14 29.50
C ASP A 36 4.10 5.61 30.77
N ALA A 37 3.98 4.32 31.02
CA ALA A 37 4.63 3.66 32.14
C ALA A 37 6.16 3.68 32.02
N GLY A 38 6.70 3.50 30.81
CA GLY A 38 8.14 3.59 30.55
C GLY A 38 8.69 4.98 30.84
N ARG A 39 8.04 6.03 30.33
CA ARG A 39 8.39 7.42 30.65
C ARG A 39 8.36 7.71 32.15
N SER A 40 7.36 7.19 32.84
CA SER A 40 7.23 7.37 34.29
C SER A 40 8.37 6.72 35.05
N ILE A 41 8.78 5.50 34.65
CA ILE A 41 9.88 4.76 35.28
C ILE A 41 11.24 5.39 34.97
N ASP A 42 11.45 5.86 33.74
CA ASP A 42 12.67 6.58 33.38
C ASP A 42 12.77 7.91 34.14
N GLY A 43 11.67 8.65 34.28
CA GLY A 43 11.62 9.88 35.07
C GLY A 43 11.93 9.64 36.56
N VAL A 44 11.55 8.50 37.13
CA VAL A 44 11.89 8.14 38.51
C VAL A 44 13.41 8.00 38.72
N ARG A 45 14.17 7.64 37.70
CA ARG A 45 15.64 7.52 37.79
C ARG A 45 16.36 8.86 37.90
N GLU A 46 15.68 9.97 37.62
CA GLU A 46 16.25 11.30 37.82
C GLU A 46 16.47 11.63 39.31
N PHE A 47 15.71 11.01 40.21
CA PHE A 47 15.75 11.31 41.65
C PHE A 47 15.83 10.08 42.56
N TRP A 48 15.68 8.85 42.04
CA TRP A 48 15.86 7.61 42.80
C TRP A 48 16.93 6.70 42.19
N LEU A 49 18.12 6.71 42.82
CA LEU A 49 19.28 5.94 42.41
C LEU A 49 19.59 4.81 43.41
N GLY A 50 20.00 3.64 42.92
CA GLY A 50 20.38 2.48 43.74
C GLY A 50 20.00 1.13 43.12
N GLN A 51 20.29 0.04 43.85
CA GLN A 51 20.04 -1.33 43.40
C GLN A 51 18.54 -1.61 43.15
N ALA A 52 17.66 -1.07 43.99
CA ALA A 52 16.21 -1.22 43.83
C ALA A 52 15.69 -0.53 42.55
N SER A 53 16.17 0.67 42.25
CA SER A 53 15.86 1.40 41.01
C SER A 53 16.38 0.66 39.76
N SER A 54 17.56 0.04 39.87
CA SER A 54 18.12 -0.81 38.81
C SER A 54 17.29 -2.07 38.58
N ALA A 55 16.88 -2.76 39.66
CA ALA A 55 16.03 -3.94 39.58
C ALA A 55 14.64 -3.63 39.01
N ALA A 56 14.02 -2.51 39.41
CA ALA A 56 12.73 -2.06 38.88
C ALA A 56 12.80 -1.82 37.36
N ALA A 57 13.89 -1.21 36.89
CA ALA A 57 14.07 -1.00 35.46
C ALA A 57 14.33 -2.28 34.68
N VAL A 58 15.08 -3.25 35.23
CA VAL A 58 15.25 -4.57 34.61
C VAL A 58 13.90 -5.29 34.49
N GLN A 59 13.08 -5.25 35.54
CA GLN A 59 11.71 -5.81 35.50
C GLN A 59 10.85 -5.09 34.46
N TRP A 60 10.95 -3.77 34.39
CA TRP A 60 10.25 -2.97 33.38
C TRP A 60 10.68 -3.32 31.95
N SER A 61 11.98 -3.46 31.69
CA SER A 61 12.49 -3.91 30.40
C SER A 61 11.92 -5.27 30.00
N GLY A 62 11.79 -6.21 30.96
CA GLY A 62 11.13 -7.50 30.73
C GLY A 62 9.65 -7.37 30.36
N ILE A 63 8.90 -6.51 31.07
CA ILE A 63 7.48 -6.23 30.77
C ILE A 63 7.34 -5.55 29.40
N SER A 64 8.17 -4.57 29.09
CA SER A 64 8.16 -3.88 27.80
C SER A 64 8.44 -4.85 26.65
N LEU A 65 9.38 -5.79 26.82
CA LEU A 65 9.68 -6.80 25.82
C LEU A 65 8.52 -7.78 25.61
N ALA A 66 7.89 -8.24 26.69
CA ALA A 66 6.70 -9.08 26.59
C ALA A 66 5.54 -8.35 25.90
N SER A 67 5.36 -7.07 26.19
CA SER A 67 4.35 -6.21 25.54
C SER A 67 4.64 -6.01 24.05
N SER A 68 5.90 -5.77 23.65
CA SER A 68 6.30 -5.67 22.24
C SER A 68 6.01 -6.95 21.47
N ARG A 69 6.30 -8.12 22.06
CA ARG A 69 5.99 -9.41 21.44
C ARG A 69 4.50 -9.63 21.26
N LEU A 70 3.69 -9.27 22.27
CA LEU A 70 2.24 -9.32 22.19
C LEU A 70 1.69 -8.38 21.12
N SER A 71 2.31 -7.22 20.95
CA SER A 71 1.93 -6.24 19.93
C SER A 71 2.17 -6.77 18.52
N ILE A 72 3.37 -7.28 18.25
CA ILE A 72 3.71 -7.93 16.98
C ILE A 72 2.73 -9.08 16.69
N ALA A 73 2.50 -9.95 17.68
CA ALA A 73 1.54 -11.05 17.59
C ALA A 73 0.11 -10.59 17.24
N ALA A 74 -0.42 -9.61 17.95
CA ALA A 74 -1.77 -9.10 17.75
C ALA A 74 -1.93 -8.48 16.35
N ARG A 75 -0.90 -7.76 15.91
CA ARG A 75 -0.85 -7.14 14.59
C ARG A 75 -0.74 -8.15 13.46
N VAL A 76 0.10 -9.20 13.58
CA VAL A 76 0.15 -10.31 12.62
C VAL A 76 -1.21 -10.96 12.46
N VAL A 77 -1.91 -11.23 13.56
CA VAL A 77 -3.27 -11.77 13.50
C VAL A 77 -4.24 -10.79 12.84
N ALA A 78 -4.13 -9.49 13.12
CA ALA A 78 -4.94 -8.47 12.46
C ALA A 78 -4.70 -8.44 10.94
N ASP A 79 -3.44 -8.53 10.49
CA ASP A 79 -3.09 -8.58 9.07
C ASP A 79 -3.64 -9.84 8.40
N LEU A 80 -3.55 -11.00 9.05
CA LEU A 80 -4.16 -12.22 8.53
C LEU A 80 -5.68 -12.10 8.41
N TYR A 81 -6.36 -11.43 9.35
CA TYR A 81 -7.79 -11.14 9.23
C TYR A 81 -8.10 -10.17 8.09
N ALA A 82 -7.28 -9.12 7.90
CA ALA A 82 -7.44 -8.16 6.82
C ALA A 82 -7.19 -8.83 5.44
N GLY A 83 -6.11 -9.59 5.29
CA GLY A 83 -5.78 -10.37 4.11
C GLY A 83 -6.87 -11.39 3.78
N ALA A 84 -7.36 -12.14 4.77
CA ALA A 84 -8.48 -13.07 4.58
C ALA A 84 -9.77 -12.36 4.16
N SER A 85 -10.07 -11.17 4.72
CA SER A 85 -11.19 -10.34 4.29
C SER A 85 -11.11 -10.03 2.80
N ASN A 86 -9.90 -9.72 2.32
CA ASN A 86 -9.62 -9.34 0.94
C ASN A 86 -9.76 -10.55 -0.01
N THR A 87 -9.03 -11.63 0.26
CA THR A 87 -8.96 -12.79 -0.64
C THR A 87 -10.29 -13.56 -0.68
N ILE A 88 -10.91 -13.81 0.49
CA ILE A 88 -12.22 -14.47 0.56
C ILE A 88 -13.31 -13.55 -0.01
N GLY A 89 -13.23 -12.24 0.24
CA GLY A 89 -14.14 -11.25 -0.32
C GLY A 89 -14.16 -11.26 -1.85
N ALA A 90 -12.98 -11.22 -2.46
CA ALA A 90 -12.81 -11.28 -3.91
C ALA A 90 -13.30 -12.60 -4.50
N ALA A 91 -12.89 -13.74 -3.92
CA ALA A 91 -13.31 -15.07 -4.38
C ALA A 91 -14.83 -15.25 -4.27
N ARG A 92 -15.43 -14.80 -3.16
CA ARG A 92 -16.88 -14.81 -2.95
C ARG A 92 -17.62 -14.01 -4.02
N LYS A 93 -17.13 -12.80 -4.31
CA LYS A 93 -17.72 -11.96 -5.36
C LYS A 93 -17.67 -12.64 -6.72
N SER A 94 -16.53 -13.20 -7.10
CA SER A 94 -16.35 -13.90 -8.38
C SER A 94 -17.40 -15.02 -8.58
N VAL A 95 -17.63 -15.84 -7.55
CA VAL A 95 -18.67 -16.89 -7.61
C VAL A 95 -20.06 -16.28 -7.77
N LEU A 96 -20.41 -15.26 -6.99
CA LEU A 96 -21.75 -14.65 -7.04
C LEU A 96 -22.02 -13.96 -8.37
N ASP A 97 -21.04 -13.27 -8.94
CA ASP A 97 -21.13 -12.62 -10.24
C ASP A 97 -21.35 -13.66 -11.36
N LEU A 98 -20.65 -14.80 -11.32
CA LEU A 98 -20.86 -15.92 -12.27
C LEU A 98 -22.26 -16.54 -12.14
N VAL A 99 -22.76 -16.69 -10.90
CA VAL A 99 -24.13 -17.19 -10.65
C VAL A 99 -25.16 -16.21 -11.19
N GLU A 100 -24.96 -14.91 -10.98
CA GLU A 100 -25.85 -13.87 -11.49
C GLU A 100 -25.82 -13.80 -13.01
N GLU A 101 -24.65 -13.88 -13.64
CA GLU A 101 -24.50 -13.91 -15.10
C GLU A 101 -25.23 -15.12 -15.71
N ALA A 102 -24.99 -16.32 -15.17
CA ALA A 102 -25.65 -17.55 -15.63
C ALA A 102 -27.17 -17.46 -15.55
N THR A 103 -27.71 -16.92 -14.44
CA THR A 103 -29.15 -16.87 -14.19
C THR A 103 -29.86 -15.72 -14.91
N LEU A 104 -29.32 -14.50 -14.83
CA LEU A 104 -29.99 -13.30 -15.35
C LEU A 104 -29.72 -13.06 -16.83
N ARG A 105 -28.50 -13.33 -17.32
CA ARG A 105 -28.15 -13.06 -18.72
C ARG A 105 -28.39 -14.27 -19.63
N HIS A 106 -28.20 -15.48 -19.11
CA HIS A 106 -28.31 -16.72 -19.89
C HIS A 106 -29.53 -17.58 -19.53
N GLY A 107 -30.36 -17.17 -18.56
CA GLY A 107 -31.58 -17.89 -18.19
C GLY A 107 -31.34 -19.29 -17.61
N LEU A 108 -30.11 -19.62 -17.22
CA LEU A 108 -29.74 -20.91 -16.67
C LEU A 108 -30.23 -21.04 -15.23
N THR A 109 -30.41 -22.27 -14.75
CA THR A 109 -30.67 -22.54 -13.33
C THR A 109 -29.38 -22.94 -12.65
N VAL A 110 -29.08 -22.31 -11.51
CA VAL A 110 -27.96 -22.69 -10.64
C VAL A 110 -28.50 -23.20 -9.30
N SER A 111 -28.16 -24.43 -8.94
CA SER A 111 -28.53 -25.04 -7.67
C SER A 111 -27.72 -24.48 -6.50
N ASP A 112 -28.11 -24.81 -5.27
CA ASP A 112 -27.36 -24.39 -4.08
C ASP A 112 -25.94 -24.95 -4.04
N SER A 113 -25.70 -26.13 -4.61
CA SER A 113 -24.36 -26.72 -4.72
C SER A 113 -23.52 -26.14 -5.88
N GLY A 114 -24.03 -25.14 -6.61
CA GLY A 114 -23.39 -24.60 -7.81
C GLY A 114 -23.55 -25.47 -9.06
N ALA A 115 -24.48 -26.42 -9.07
CA ALA A 115 -24.76 -27.21 -10.28
C ALA A 115 -25.60 -26.37 -11.26
N VAL A 116 -25.21 -26.35 -12.53
CA VAL A 116 -25.82 -25.52 -13.57
C VAL A 116 -26.61 -26.40 -14.54
N SER A 117 -27.85 -26.04 -14.80
CA SER A 117 -28.70 -26.71 -15.79
C SER A 117 -29.33 -25.71 -16.76
N ALA A 118 -29.40 -26.10 -18.03
CA ALA A 118 -30.15 -25.38 -19.04
C ALA A 118 -31.67 -25.37 -18.73
N PRO A 119 -32.44 -24.43 -19.31
CA PRO A 119 -33.90 -24.43 -19.20
C PRO A 119 -34.52 -25.75 -19.67
N GLU A 120 -35.67 -26.13 -19.10
CA GLU A 120 -36.40 -27.30 -19.58
C GLU A 120 -36.85 -27.11 -21.03
N THR A 121 -36.40 -28.01 -21.91
CA THR A 121 -36.79 -28.05 -23.32
C THR A 121 -38.28 -28.38 -23.45
N LYS A 122 -39.10 -27.41 -23.87
CA LYS A 122 -40.49 -27.68 -24.26
C LYS A 122 -40.48 -28.19 -25.69
N GLN A 123 -40.59 -29.51 -25.90
CA GLN A 123 -40.60 -30.22 -27.20
C GLN A 123 -40.32 -29.30 -28.41
N PRO A 124 -39.11 -29.29 -29.01
CA PRO A 124 -38.75 -28.32 -30.03
C PRO A 124 -39.71 -28.41 -31.23
N TRP A 125 -40.40 -27.31 -31.54
CA TRP A 125 -41.43 -27.26 -32.59
C TRP A 125 -40.83 -26.90 -33.95
N ASN A 126 -39.58 -26.41 -33.96
CA ASN A 126 -38.86 -26.00 -35.15
C ASN A 126 -37.32 -26.13 -34.97
N LEU A 127 -36.55 -25.89 -36.04
CA LEU A 127 -35.08 -25.99 -36.04
C LEU A 127 -34.40 -24.91 -35.17
N ALA A 128 -34.98 -23.71 -35.06
CA ALA A 128 -34.43 -22.64 -34.24
C ALA A 128 -34.53 -22.98 -32.74
N ASP A 129 -35.63 -23.60 -32.30
CA ASP A 129 -35.77 -24.10 -30.92
C ASP A 129 -34.69 -25.14 -30.60
N ALA A 130 -34.43 -26.08 -31.52
CA ALA A 130 -33.39 -27.09 -31.34
C ALA A 130 -31.96 -26.52 -31.32
N MET A 131 -31.71 -25.43 -32.07
CA MET A 131 -30.42 -24.71 -32.02
C MET A 131 -30.26 -23.96 -30.70
N GLN A 132 -31.30 -23.27 -30.24
CA GLN A 132 -31.30 -22.58 -28.94
C GLN A 132 -31.07 -23.56 -27.78
N ASP A 133 -31.75 -24.71 -27.78
CA ASP A 133 -31.55 -25.76 -26.76
C ASP A 133 -30.09 -26.24 -26.72
N SER A 134 -29.44 -26.35 -27.88
CA SER A 134 -28.02 -26.73 -27.99
C SER A 134 -27.08 -25.64 -27.48
N GLU A 135 -27.41 -24.36 -27.74
CA GLU A 135 -26.65 -23.21 -27.25
C GLU A 135 -26.77 -23.11 -25.72
N ASP A 136 -27.98 -23.24 -25.17
CA ASP A 136 -28.24 -23.21 -23.73
C ASP A 136 -27.54 -24.36 -23.00
N ALA A 137 -27.54 -25.57 -23.58
CA ALA A 137 -26.81 -26.72 -23.05
C ALA A 137 -25.28 -26.50 -23.03
N THR A 138 -24.75 -25.86 -24.07
CA THR A 138 -23.32 -25.49 -24.14
C THR A 138 -22.99 -24.42 -23.11
N ALA A 139 -23.82 -23.39 -22.98
CA ALA A 139 -23.68 -22.34 -21.97
C ALA A 139 -23.71 -22.94 -20.55
N ALA A 140 -24.65 -23.86 -20.27
CA ALA A 140 -24.73 -24.55 -18.99
C ALA A 140 -23.42 -25.29 -18.65
N GLN A 141 -22.79 -25.97 -19.61
CA GLN A 141 -21.51 -26.65 -19.40
C GLN A 141 -20.36 -25.66 -19.12
N VAL A 142 -20.30 -24.56 -19.85
CA VAL A 142 -19.30 -23.50 -19.66
C VAL A 142 -19.44 -22.88 -18.26
N PHE A 143 -20.66 -22.48 -17.88
CA PHE A 143 -20.90 -21.91 -16.55
C PHE A 143 -20.70 -22.95 -15.43
N GLN A 144 -21.04 -24.22 -15.64
CA GLN A 144 -20.76 -25.29 -14.69
C GLN A 144 -19.26 -25.38 -14.37
N GLN A 145 -18.41 -25.33 -15.40
CA GLN A 145 -16.96 -25.37 -15.23
C GLN A 145 -16.45 -24.11 -14.52
N LYS A 146 -16.89 -22.92 -14.94
CA LYS A 146 -16.49 -21.64 -14.32
C LYS A 146 -16.87 -21.58 -12.84
N ILE A 147 -18.13 -21.87 -12.51
CA ILE A 147 -18.64 -21.84 -11.13
C ILE A 147 -17.95 -22.89 -10.26
N SER A 148 -17.77 -24.12 -10.75
CA SER A 148 -17.08 -25.18 -9.99
C SER A 148 -15.61 -24.82 -9.72
N THR A 149 -14.94 -24.20 -10.69
CA THR A 149 -13.55 -23.73 -10.52
C THR A 149 -13.48 -22.61 -9.49
N ALA A 150 -14.36 -21.62 -9.58
CA ALA A 150 -14.41 -20.50 -8.65
C ALA A 150 -14.75 -20.93 -7.21
N LEU A 151 -15.69 -21.89 -7.04
CA LEU A 151 -16.01 -22.47 -5.72
C LEU A 151 -14.82 -23.24 -5.12
N THR A 152 -14.02 -23.92 -5.95
CA THR A 152 -12.81 -24.62 -5.48
C THR A 152 -11.75 -23.62 -5.03
N ALA A 153 -11.48 -22.59 -5.84
CA ALA A 153 -10.55 -21.53 -5.47
C ALA A 153 -10.95 -20.83 -4.16
N LEU A 154 -12.25 -20.58 -3.97
CA LEU A 154 -12.77 -20.00 -2.73
C LEU A 154 -12.56 -20.90 -1.51
N ASP A 155 -12.84 -22.22 -1.61
CA ASP A 155 -12.56 -23.18 -0.52
C ASP A 155 -11.05 -23.23 -0.21
N ASP A 156 -10.19 -23.13 -1.22
CA ASP A 156 -8.74 -23.07 -1.03
C ASP A 156 -8.31 -21.80 -0.27
N GLU A 157 -8.85 -20.62 -0.61
CA GLU A 157 -8.53 -19.37 0.10
C GLU A 157 -9.03 -19.39 1.55
N ASP A 158 -10.23 -19.90 1.82
CA ASP A 158 -10.76 -20.06 3.18
C ASP A 158 -9.88 -21.02 4.02
N ASN A 159 -9.48 -22.16 3.45
CA ASN A 159 -8.60 -23.12 4.12
C ASN A 159 -7.20 -22.55 4.40
N ARG A 160 -6.65 -21.75 3.47
CA ARG A 160 -5.36 -21.05 3.67
C ARG A 160 -5.46 -20.05 4.81
N ALA A 161 -6.49 -19.20 4.80
CA ALA A 161 -6.73 -18.23 5.87
C ALA A 161 -6.89 -18.92 7.23
N ALA A 162 -7.67 -19.99 7.31
CA ALA A 162 -7.85 -20.78 8.53
C ALA A 162 -6.54 -21.40 9.04
N THR A 163 -5.68 -21.89 8.13
CA THR A 163 -4.38 -22.46 8.47
C THR A 163 -3.44 -21.39 9.01
N ALA A 164 -3.31 -20.27 8.31
CA ALA A 164 -2.44 -19.17 8.70
C ALA A 164 -2.85 -18.56 10.05
N LEU A 165 -4.15 -18.32 10.27
CA LEU A 165 -4.68 -17.87 11.57
C LEU A 165 -4.39 -18.91 12.66
N GLY A 166 -4.59 -20.19 12.38
CA GLY A 166 -4.31 -21.28 13.32
C GLY A 166 -2.82 -21.41 13.68
N GLU A 167 -1.92 -21.08 12.76
CA GLU A 167 -0.46 -20.99 12.99
C GLU A 167 -0.11 -19.78 13.84
N ALA A 168 -0.57 -18.59 13.45
CA ALA A 168 -0.35 -17.36 14.19
C ALA A 168 -0.80 -17.49 15.65
N PHE A 169 -2.02 -17.97 15.91
CA PHE A 169 -2.50 -18.15 17.29
C PHE A 169 -1.67 -19.16 18.12
N ARG A 170 -1.11 -20.20 17.49
CA ARG A 170 -0.17 -21.12 18.17
C ARG A 170 1.14 -20.43 18.49
N GLU A 171 1.64 -19.58 17.60
CA GLU A 171 2.86 -18.80 17.80
C GLU A 171 2.69 -17.75 18.90
N ILE A 172 1.54 -17.05 18.98
CA ILE A 172 1.22 -16.16 20.12
C ILE A 172 1.36 -16.91 21.45
N GLY A 173 0.83 -18.14 21.52
CA GLY A 173 0.96 -18.99 22.69
C GLY A 173 2.42 -19.32 23.04
N SER A 174 3.31 -19.39 22.05
CA SER A 174 4.75 -19.62 22.23
C SER A 174 5.54 -18.35 22.57
N LEU A 175 5.10 -17.17 22.10
CA LEU A 175 5.69 -15.86 22.38
C LEU A 175 5.49 -15.42 23.84
N LEU A 176 4.43 -15.92 24.47
CA LEU A 176 4.19 -15.84 25.92
C LEU A 176 5.07 -16.82 26.74
N GLY A 177 5.78 -17.71 26.07
CA GLY A 177 6.75 -18.62 26.66
C GLY A 177 8.11 -17.96 26.91
N ASN A 178 8.88 -18.56 27.82
CA ASN A 178 10.23 -18.11 28.18
C ASN A 178 11.22 -18.46 27.05
N GLN A 179 11.17 -17.73 25.93
CA GLN A 179 12.19 -17.80 24.87
C GLN A 179 13.54 -17.35 25.46
N PRO A 180 14.63 -18.10 25.27
CA PRO A 180 15.94 -17.68 25.75
C PRO A 180 16.33 -16.35 25.07
N ASP A 181 16.78 -15.36 25.87
CA ASP A 181 17.23 -14.03 25.43
C ASP A 181 18.47 -14.02 24.53
N ARG A 182 18.85 -15.16 23.94
CA ARG A 182 20.07 -15.28 23.16
C ARG A 182 19.80 -14.91 21.70
N LEU A 183 20.37 -13.78 21.29
CA LEU A 183 20.40 -13.35 19.89
C LEU A 183 21.25 -14.31 19.05
N ASP A 184 20.81 -14.57 17.81
CA ASP A 184 21.58 -15.28 16.80
C ASP A 184 22.91 -14.55 16.53
N ARG A 185 23.91 -15.34 16.11
CA ARG A 185 25.25 -14.81 15.83
C ARG A 185 25.23 -13.70 14.78
N THR A 186 24.36 -13.82 13.77
CA THR A 186 24.20 -12.84 12.69
C THR A 186 23.81 -11.48 13.25
N VAL A 187 22.79 -11.45 14.12
CA VAL A 187 22.31 -10.23 14.77
C VAL A 187 23.38 -9.62 15.66
N VAL A 188 24.07 -10.45 16.45
CA VAL A 188 25.19 -9.99 17.30
C VAL A 188 26.32 -9.41 16.45
N ASP A 189 26.66 -10.04 15.32
CA ASP A 189 27.69 -9.55 14.42
C ASP A 189 27.32 -8.22 13.76
N ILE A 190 26.03 -7.99 13.43
CA ILE A 190 25.54 -6.68 12.94
C ILE A 190 25.66 -5.62 14.04
N ILE A 191 25.13 -5.89 15.23
CA ILE A 191 25.12 -4.94 16.35
C ILE A 191 26.55 -4.55 16.77
N ASP A 192 27.47 -5.53 16.78
CA ASP A 192 28.88 -5.31 17.11
C ASP A 192 29.70 -4.70 15.94
N GLY A 193 29.08 -4.43 14.79
CA GLY A 193 29.73 -3.85 13.62
C GLY A 193 30.70 -4.79 12.90
N ARG A 194 30.59 -6.11 13.12
CA ARG A 194 31.34 -7.15 12.41
C ARG A 194 30.68 -7.56 11.09
N SER A 195 29.41 -7.23 10.91
CA SER A 195 28.63 -7.37 9.68
C SER A 195 27.78 -6.12 9.46
N THR A 196 27.28 -5.93 8.25
CA THR A 196 26.30 -4.90 7.93
C THR A 196 24.93 -5.52 7.70
N LEU A 197 23.87 -4.72 7.85
CA LEU A 197 22.57 -5.09 7.32
C LEU A 197 22.66 -5.23 5.79
N PRO A 198 21.87 -6.12 5.18
CA PRO A 198 21.76 -6.21 3.73
C PRO A 198 21.37 -4.87 3.10
N GLY A 199 21.86 -4.64 1.88
CA GLY A 199 21.69 -3.37 1.17
C GLY A 199 20.46 -3.32 0.27
N THR A 200 20.01 -4.47 -0.24
CA THR A 200 18.84 -4.55 -1.13
C THR A 200 17.56 -4.87 -0.34
N PRO A 201 16.38 -4.39 -0.78
CA PRO A 201 15.11 -4.72 -0.14
C PRO A 201 14.87 -6.23 -0.01
N ALA A 202 15.12 -6.99 -1.09
CA ALA A 202 14.93 -8.44 -1.11
C ALA A 202 15.83 -9.22 -0.13
N GLU A 203 17.09 -8.83 0.03
CA GLU A 203 17.97 -9.47 1.02
C GLU A 203 17.61 -9.08 2.45
N LEU A 204 17.23 -7.83 2.68
CA LEU A 204 16.80 -7.35 3.99
C LEU A 204 15.51 -8.04 4.43
N HIS A 205 14.53 -8.18 3.53
CA HIS A 205 13.29 -8.90 3.77
C HIS A 205 13.56 -10.35 4.21
N ARG A 206 14.38 -11.09 3.45
CA ARG A 206 14.73 -12.49 3.79
C ARG A 206 15.43 -12.61 5.15
N LEU A 207 16.33 -11.68 5.47
CA LEU A 207 16.92 -11.65 6.80
C LEU A 207 15.84 -11.39 7.85
N TRP A 208 15.02 -10.35 7.64
CA TRP A 208 14.01 -9.89 8.59
C TRP A 208 12.98 -10.97 8.94
N GLU A 209 12.50 -11.71 7.94
CA GLU A 209 11.56 -12.82 8.13
C GLU A 209 12.17 -14.03 8.88
N SER A 210 13.50 -14.15 8.90
CA SER A 210 14.19 -15.17 9.69
C SER A 210 14.36 -14.79 11.17
N LEU A 211 14.16 -13.51 11.52
CA LEU A 211 14.42 -13.00 12.86
C LEU A 211 13.25 -13.27 13.81
N THR A 212 13.60 -13.63 15.03
CA THR A 212 12.64 -13.59 16.14
C THR A 212 12.24 -12.16 16.47
N PRO A 213 11.08 -11.94 17.11
CA PRO A 213 10.69 -10.61 17.58
C PRO A 213 11.73 -9.93 18.50
N ASN A 214 12.44 -10.72 19.32
CA ASN A 214 13.49 -10.18 20.20
C ASN A 214 14.70 -9.66 19.40
N GLU A 215 15.02 -10.30 18.29
CA GLU A 215 16.09 -9.91 17.39
C GLU A 215 15.72 -8.67 16.57
N LYS A 216 14.49 -8.62 16.04
CA LYS A 216 13.95 -7.40 15.40
C LYS A 216 14.02 -6.21 16.36
N ASP A 217 13.60 -6.40 17.61
CA ASP A 217 13.70 -5.38 18.66
C ASP A 217 15.15 -5.01 19.03
N ALA A 218 16.07 -5.97 19.01
CA ALA A 218 17.48 -5.70 19.28
C ALA A 218 18.11 -4.85 18.17
N LEU A 219 17.79 -5.15 16.91
CA LEU A 219 18.22 -4.32 15.78
C LEU A 219 17.59 -2.94 15.82
N ALA A 220 16.30 -2.81 16.16
CA ALA A 220 15.64 -1.50 16.28
C ALA A 220 16.18 -0.65 17.44
N ARG A 221 16.66 -1.26 18.53
CA ARG A 221 17.36 -0.51 19.58
C ARG A 221 18.75 -0.03 19.13
N TRP A 222 19.41 -0.81 18.29
CA TRP A 222 20.72 -0.48 17.74
C TRP A 222 20.63 0.59 16.63
N ASP A 223 19.67 0.44 15.72
CA ASP A 223 19.31 1.40 14.68
C ASP A 223 17.81 1.75 14.79
N PRO A 224 17.45 2.82 15.50
CA PRO A 224 16.06 3.27 15.63
C PRO A 224 15.37 3.60 14.29
N SER A 225 16.13 3.84 13.22
CA SER A 225 15.59 4.13 11.89
C SER A 225 15.30 2.88 11.06
N ILE A 226 15.56 1.67 11.59
CA ILE A 226 15.44 0.42 10.81
C ILE A 226 14.06 0.22 10.19
N GLY A 227 12.99 0.68 10.86
CA GLY A 227 11.62 0.63 10.34
C GLY A 227 11.40 1.46 9.07
N SER A 228 12.31 2.38 8.75
CA SER A 228 12.24 3.21 7.55
C SER A 228 12.81 2.54 6.30
N ARG A 229 13.46 1.37 6.45
CA ARG A 229 14.12 0.67 5.35
C ARG A 229 13.13 -0.09 4.47
N ASP A 230 13.43 -0.12 3.18
CA ASP A 230 12.62 -0.81 2.18
C ASP A 230 12.81 -2.33 2.28
N GLY A 231 11.76 -3.09 1.96
CA GLY A 231 11.71 -4.55 2.07
C GLY A 231 11.24 -5.08 3.44
N LEU A 232 11.11 -4.24 4.46
CA LEU A 232 10.41 -4.63 5.69
C LEU A 232 8.89 -4.66 5.44
N PRO A 233 8.15 -5.61 6.05
CA PRO A 233 6.69 -5.57 6.05
C PRO A 233 6.17 -4.22 6.58
N ALA A 234 5.16 -3.65 5.92
CA ALA A 234 4.53 -2.38 6.24
C ALA A 234 4.09 -2.28 7.71
N LEU A 235 3.69 -3.40 8.30
CA LEU A 235 3.34 -3.48 9.71
C LEU A 235 4.54 -3.30 10.64
N ASP A 236 5.65 -3.98 10.35
CA ASP A 236 6.91 -3.81 11.08
C ASP A 236 7.45 -2.38 10.89
N ARG A 237 7.36 -1.83 9.68
CA ARG A 237 7.71 -0.42 9.38
C ARG A 237 6.88 0.52 10.26
N ASP A 238 5.56 0.38 10.27
CA ASP A 238 4.65 1.19 11.10
C ASP A 238 5.01 1.11 12.59
N TYR A 239 5.21 -0.12 13.10
CA TYR A 239 5.54 -0.38 14.49
C TYR A 239 6.82 0.35 14.92
N TYR A 240 7.93 0.11 14.22
CA TYR A 240 9.22 0.67 14.59
C TYR A 240 9.30 2.18 14.33
N ASN A 241 8.68 2.67 13.25
CA ASN A 241 8.67 4.10 12.94
C ASN A 241 7.83 4.91 13.92
N ARG A 242 6.67 4.41 14.39
CA ARG A 242 5.87 5.13 15.41
C ARG A 242 6.62 5.25 16.74
N ARG A 243 7.38 4.23 17.10
CA ARG A 243 8.26 4.27 18.28
C ARG A 243 9.37 5.30 18.10
N TYR A 244 10.03 5.29 16.94
CA TYR A 244 11.11 6.22 16.63
C TYR A 244 10.62 7.68 16.54
N LEU A 245 9.41 7.89 16.05
CA LEU A 245 8.77 9.20 15.93
C LEU A 245 8.77 9.99 17.25
N SER A 246 8.64 9.31 18.39
CA SER A 246 8.68 9.96 19.71
C SER A 246 10.03 10.60 20.03
N ALA A 247 11.13 10.01 19.52
CA ALA A 247 12.46 10.58 19.64
C ALA A 247 12.66 11.74 18.64
N LEU A 248 12.10 11.60 17.43
CA LEU A 248 12.19 12.61 16.37
C LEU A 248 11.47 13.92 16.73
N GLU A 249 10.36 13.85 17.46
CA GLU A 249 9.65 15.02 18.00
C GLU A 249 10.44 15.80 19.07
N GLN A 250 11.52 15.22 19.59
CA GLN A 250 12.38 15.83 20.59
C GLN A 250 13.71 16.34 20.00
N LEU A 251 13.84 16.35 18.67
CA LEU A 251 15.04 16.85 18.02
C LEU A 251 15.31 18.33 18.37
N PRO A 252 16.59 18.74 18.44
CA PRO A 252 16.96 20.13 18.69
C PRO A 252 16.43 21.10 17.62
N ASP A 253 16.36 20.64 16.36
CA ASP A 253 15.74 21.39 15.28
C ASP A 253 14.21 21.40 15.47
N ARG A 254 13.70 22.55 15.92
CA ARG A 254 12.28 22.72 16.25
C ARG A 254 11.38 22.68 15.03
N THR A 255 11.88 23.02 13.84
CA THR A 255 11.08 22.98 12.60
C THR A 255 10.86 21.53 12.18
N VAL A 256 11.93 20.74 12.17
CA VAL A 256 11.86 19.30 11.85
C VAL A 256 11.03 18.55 12.89
N ALA A 257 11.26 18.82 14.18
CA ALA A 257 10.48 18.22 15.26
C ALA A 257 8.98 18.54 15.17
N ALA A 258 8.62 19.80 14.84
CA ALA A 258 7.24 20.20 14.61
C ALA A 258 6.62 19.51 13.40
N GLY A 259 7.41 19.29 12.34
CA GLY A 259 7.00 18.51 11.18
C GLY A 259 6.64 17.06 11.54
N TYR A 260 7.46 16.39 12.33
CA TYR A 260 7.15 15.04 12.82
C TYR A 260 5.94 15.00 13.77
N THR A 261 5.74 16.06 14.55
CA THR A 261 4.53 16.22 15.38
C THR A 261 3.28 16.33 14.49
N ALA A 262 3.38 17.06 13.37
CA ALA A 262 2.30 17.17 12.39
C ALA A 262 1.99 15.80 11.76
N VAL A 263 3.02 15.04 11.36
CA VAL A 263 2.84 13.65 10.88
C VAL A 263 2.07 12.81 11.90
N ARG A 264 2.48 12.83 13.18
CA ARG A 264 1.75 12.10 14.24
C ARG A 264 0.29 12.51 14.34
N GLY A 265 0.00 13.79 14.21
CA GLY A 265 -1.36 14.33 14.23
C GLY A 265 -2.25 13.84 13.09
N GLU A 266 -1.66 13.41 11.97
CA GLU A 266 -2.39 12.88 10.82
C GLU A 266 -2.56 11.36 10.83
N LEU A 267 -1.79 10.62 11.64
CA LEU A 267 -1.92 9.16 11.71
C LEU A 267 -3.31 8.76 12.23
N ARG A 268 -3.90 7.75 11.59
CA ARG A 268 -5.20 7.17 11.93
C ARG A 268 -5.08 5.66 12.12
N PRO A 269 -6.15 4.99 12.59
CA PRO A 269 -6.09 3.56 12.78
C PRO A 269 -5.84 2.71 11.53
N ASP A 270 -6.19 3.23 10.38
CA ASP A 270 -6.07 2.62 9.06
C ASP A 270 -4.82 3.08 8.29
N THR A 271 -3.91 3.83 8.93
CA THR A 271 -2.68 4.32 8.29
C THR A 271 -1.43 3.60 8.78
N PHE A 272 -0.47 3.42 7.88
CA PHE A 272 0.83 2.79 8.15
C PHE A 272 1.96 3.80 7.92
N LEU A 273 2.81 4.02 8.93
CA LEU A 273 3.97 4.90 8.84
C LEU A 273 5.16 4.12 8.28
N LEU A 274 5.35 4.17 6.96
CA LEU A 274 6.35 3.36 6.25
C LEU A 274 7.77 3.91 6.39
N SER A 275 7.94 5.22 6.58
CA SER A 275 9.27 5.80 6.74
C SER A 275 9.23 7.10 7.53
N VAL A 276 10.22 7.31 8.39
CA VAL A 276 10.57 8.57 9.06
C VAL A 276 12.09 8.71 9.12
N THR A 277 12.65 9.48 8.19
CA THR A 277 14.11 9.60 8.02
C THR A 277 14.45 11.00 7.50
N ASP A 278 15.48 11.62 8.07
CA ASP A 278 16.09 12.85 7.54
C ASP A 278 15.13 14.01 7.21
N GLY A 279 14.05 14.16 7.99
CA GLY A 279 13.05 15.22 7.75
C GLY A 279 11.98 14.84 6.73
N HIS A 280 11.81 13.55 6.46
CA HIS A 280 10.86 12.99 5.50
C HIS A 280 9.90 12.02 6.19
N ALA A 281 8.73 11.82 5.59
CA ALA A 281 7.78 10.83 6.05
C ALA A 281 7.04 10.17 4.88
N VAL A 282 6.86 8.86 4.96
CA VAL A 282 6.06 8.09 4.01
C VAL A 282 4.92 7.42 4.78
N VAL A 283 3.68 7.65 4.33
CA VAL A 283 2.48 7.21 5.03
C VAL A 283 1.53 6.54 4.05
N ALA A 284 1.09 5.33 4.35
CA ALA A 284 0.06 4.63 3.61
C ALA A 284 -1.31 4.77 4.29
N VAL A 285 -2.36 4.87 3.48
CA VAL A 285 -3.76 4.64 3.88
C VAL A 285 -4.14 3.25 3.38
N GLY A 286 -4.45 2.33 4.28
CA GLY A 286 -4.56 0.89 4.00
C GLY A 286 -3.20 0.17 3.99
N ASN A 287 -3.20 -1.15 4.22
CA ASN A 287 -1.98 -1.96 4.25
C ASN A 287 -1.52 -2.29 2.81
N PRO A 288 -0.35 -1.81 2.35
CA PRO A 288 0.13 -2.10 0.99
C PRO A 288 0.60 -3.54 0.79
N ASP A 289 1.00 -4.26 1.83
CA ASP A 289 1.42 -5.66 1.69
C ASP A 289 0.22 -6.58 1.43
N ALA A 290 -0.97 -6.23 1.91
CA ALA A 290 -2.18 -7.05 1.76
C ALA A 290 -3.17 -6.53 0.69
N ALA A 291 -2.85 -5.42 0.02
CA ALA A 291 -3.73 -4.77 -0.95
C ALA A 291 -3.43 -5.22 -2.38
N GLY A 292 -4.46 -5.65 -3.11
CA GLY A 292 -4.31 -6.00 -4.53
C GLY A 292 -4.06 -4.78 -5.42
N ASN A 293 -4.42 -3.57 -4.96
CA ASN A 293 -4.19 -2.31 -5.66
C ASN A 293 -3.36 -1.38 -4.78
N VAL A 294 -2.18 -0.96 -5.23
CA VAL A 294 -1.28 -0.08 -4.46
C VAL A 294 -0.91 1.13 -5.30
N ALA A 295 -1.19 2.32 -4.78
CA ALA A 295 -0.84 3.57 -5.45
C ALA A 295 0.15 4.39 -4.63
N THR A 296 1.19 4.92 -5.27
CA THR A 296 2.19 5.79 -4.65
C THR A 296 2.11 7.21 -5.21
N LEU A 297 1.65 8.16 -4.40
CA LEU A 297 1.68 9.60 -4.72
C LEU A 297 3.06 10.18 -4.42
N VAL A 298 3.73 10.66 -5.47
CA VAL A 298 4.94 11.48 -5.38
C VAL A 298 4.52 12.95 -5.48
N PRO A 299 4.59 13.71 -4.37
CA PRO A 299 4.12 15.09 -4.35
C PRO A 299 5.19 16.03 -4.94
N GLY A 300 4.83 17.29 -5.19
CA GLY A 300 5.67 18.24 -5.91
C GLY A 300 6.36 19.30 -5.05
N THR A 301 6.69 20.43 -5.69
CA THR A 301 7.35 21.60 -5.11
C THR A 301 6.67 22.07 -3.82
N GLY A 302 7.48 22.30 -2.78
CA GLY A 302 7.02 22.79 -1.48
C GLY A 302 6.44 21.73 -0.55
N SER A 303 6.36 20.47 -0.99
CA SER A 303 5.96 19.35 -0.14
C SER A 303 7.03 19.00 0.90
N GLY A 304 6.58 18.44 2.02
CA GLY A 304 7.42 18.08 3.15
C GLY A 304 6.60 17.96 4.43
N LEU A 305 7.26 17.73 5.57
CA LEU A 305 6.58 17.43 6.85
C LEU A 305 5.58 18.52 7.28
N SER A 306 5.86 19.80 7.03
CA SER A 306 4.97 20.90 7.42
C SER A 306 3.68 20.97 6.59
N GLY A 307 3.67 20.40 5.37
CA GLY A 307 2.53 20.37 4.46
C GLY A 307 1.82 19.01 4.41
N VAL A 308 2.28 18.02 5.19
CA VAL A 308 1.87 16.62 5.08
C VAL A 308 0.36 16.41 5.17
N GLY A 309 -0.37 17.22 5.94
CA GLY A 309 -1.83 17.12 6.07
C GLY A 309 -2.57 17.40 4.76
N GLY A 310 -2.09 18.32 3.91
CA GLY A 310 -2.70 18.59 2.61
C GLY A 310 -2.47 17.46 1.61
N ASP A 311 -1.25 16.94 1.57
CA ASP A 311 -0.90 15.81 0.70
C ASP A 311 -1.58 14.51 1.15
N LEU A 312 -1.76 14.31 2.46
CA LEU A 312 -2.55 13.19 3.01
C LEU A 312 -4.04 13.31 2.69
N GLN A 313 -4.60 14.51 2.62
CA GLN A 313 -5.98 14.69 2.16
C GLN A 313 -6.15 14.25 0.71
N ARG A 314 -5.20 14.56 -0.18
CA ARG A 314 -5.20 14.07 -1.58
C ARG A 314 -5.05 12.55 -1.64
N THR A 315 -4.13 12.01 -0.84
CA THR A 315 -3.91 10.56 -0.69
C THR A 315 -5.20 9.86 -0.28
N LYS A 316 -5.91 10.40 0.73
CA LYS A 316 -7.20 9.87 1.17
C LYS A 316 -8.28 10.02 0.10
N ALA A 317 -8.32 11.13 -0.63
CA ALA A 317 -9.29 11.32 -1.71
C ALA A 317 -9.13 10.25 -2.80
N MET A 318 -7.90 9.89 -3.16
CA MET A 318 -7.60 8.79 -4.10
C MET A 318 -7.98 7.43 -3.53
N TYR A 319 -7.63 7.16 -2.26
CA TYR A 319 -8.05 5.94 -1.58
C TYR A 319 -9.57 5.78 -1.61
N ASP A 320 -10.32 6.82 -1.25
CA ASP A 320 -11.77 6.80 -1.26
C ASP A 320 -12.34 6.65 -2.69
N ALA A 321 -11.64 7.18 -3.71
CA ALA A 321 -12.03 7.03 -5.12
C ALA A 321 -11.82 5.61 -5.63
N ALA A 322 -10.68 4.99 -5.32
CA ALA A 322 -10.39 3.61 -5.66
C ALA A 322 -11.33 2.64 -4.95
N VAL A 323 -11.59 2.83 -3.64
CA VAL A 323 -12.60 2.04 -2.91
C VAL A 323 -14.00 2.21 -3.50
N ARG A 324 -14.36 3.38 -4.07
CA ARG A 324 -15.62 3.54 -4.80
C ARG A 324 -15.63 2.80 -6.14
N ALA A 325 -14.51 2.77 -6.85
CA ALA A 325 -14.37 2.10 -8.13
C ALA A 325 -14.43 0.57 -7.97
N ALA A 326 -13.72 0.03 -6.98
CA ALA A 326 -13.66 -1.39 -6.67
C ALA A 326 -13.92 -1.67 -5.17
N PRO A 327 -15.18 -1.59 -4.69
CA PRO A 327 -15.52 -1.67 -3.26
C PRO A 327 -15.24 -3.02 -2.60
N THR A 328 -14.99 -4.05 -3.41
CA THR A 328 -14.68 -5.40 -2.94
C THR A 328 -13.20 -5.74 -3.01
N GLU A 329 -12.37 -4.84 -3.55
CA GLU A 329 -10.94 -5.03 -3.65
C GLU A 329 -10.21 -4.26 -2.55
N ALA A 330 -9.07 -4.80 -2.15
CA ALA A 330 -8.22 -4.16 -1.17
C ALA A 330 -7.31 -3.16 -1.85
N THR A 331 -7.35 -1.92 -1.38
CA THR A 331 -6.54 -0.84 -1.92
C THR A 331 -5.65 -0.26 -0.82
N SER A 332 -4.44 0.16 -1.18
CA SER A 332 -3.60 1.03 -0.38
C SER A 332 -3.16 2.23 -1.22
N VAL A 333 -3.16 3.43 -0.63
CA VAL A 333 -2.63 4.63 -1.27
C VAL A 333 -1.60 5.28 -0.35
N ILE A 334 -0.42 5.51 -0.88
CA ILE A 334 0.78 5.92 -0.17
C ILE A 334 1.12 7.36 -0.54
N LEU A 335 1.27 8.23 0.46
CA LEU A 335 1.99 9.48 0.31
C LEU A 335 3.49 9.21 0.43
N TRP A 336 4.23 9.35 -0.66
CA TRP A 336 5.68 9.22 -0.67
C TRP A 336 6.36 10.59 -0.59
N SER A 337 6.34 11.19 0.60
CA SER A 337 7.14 12.40 0.91
C SER A 337 8.53 12.00 1.40
N GLY A 338 9.18 11.16 0.60
CA GLY A 338 10.45 10.49 0.91
C GLY A 338 11.67 11.19 0.32
N TYR A 339 11.57 12.42 -0.18
CA TYR A 339 12.67 13.11 -0.86
C TYR A 339 12.67 14.62 -0.59
N ASP A 340 13.82 15.26 -0.81
CA ASP A 340 13.94 16.71 -0.71
C ASP A 340 13.22 17.36 -1.90
N ALA A 341 11.96 17.72 -1.74
CA ALA A 341 11.22 18.46 -2.76
C ALA A 341 11.84 19.85 -2.97
N PRO A 342 11.75 20.42 -4.19
CA PRO A 342 12.19 21.80 -4.41
C PRO A 342 11.44 22.74 -3.45
N PRO A 343 12.14 23.63 -2.71
CA PRO A 343 11.49 24.47 -1.70
C PRO A 343 10.58 25.55 -2.30
N GLY A 344 10.74 25.85 -3.60
CA GLY A 344 9.90 26.79 -4.32
C GLY A 344 10.01 26.62 -5.84
N ILE A 345 9.13 27.32 -6.57
CA ILE A 345 9.05 27.25 -8.03
C ILE A 345 10.39 27.60 -8.73
N PRO A 346 11.18 28.60 -8.28
CA PRO A 346 12.48 28.87 -8.91
C PRO A 346 13.46 27.69 -8.77
N ASP A 347 13.46 27.01 -7.62
CA ASP A 347 14.30 25.84 -7.37
C ASP A 347 13.84 24.62 -8.17
N ALA A 348 12.53 24.54 -8.46
CA ALA A 348 11.95 23.48 -9.26
C ALA A 348 12.52 23.44 -10.68
N ALA A 349 13.22 24.46 -11.18
CA ALA A 349 13.91 24.40 -12.47
C ALA A 349 15.13 23.46 -12.50
N SER A 350 15.57 22.94 -11.35
CA SER A 350 16.79 22.14 -11.22
C SER A 350 16.49 20.65 -11.07
N ASP A 351 16.96 19.82 -11.99
CA ASP A 351 16.74 18.35 -12.01
C ASP A 351 17.42 17.59 -10.84
N ARG A 352 18.30 18.26 -10.09
CA ARG A 352 19.02 17.65 -8.96
C ARG A 352 18.10 16.98 -7.95
N TYR A 353 16.91 17.53 -7.72
CA TYR A 353 15.96 17.00 -6.75
C TYR A 353 15.35 15.70 -7.27
N ALA A 354 14.89 15.70 -8.53
CA ALA A 354 14.41 14.51 -9.21
C ALA A 354 15.49 13.42 -9.32
N THR A 355 16.70 13.77 -9.76
CA THR A 355 17.81 12.82 -9.92
C THR A 355 18.25 12.21 -8.58
N SER A 356 18.18 12.97 -7.48
CA SER A 356 18.51 12.45 -6.15
C SER A 356 17.39 11.59 -5.54
N ALA A 357 16.14 11.85 -5.93
CA ALA A 357 14.97 11.10 -5.48
C ALA A 357 14.79 9.78 -6.24
N ALA A 358 15.14 9.74 -7.52
CA ALA A 358 14.89 8.60 -8.41
C ALA A 358 15.34 7.24 -7.84
N PRO A 359 16.61 7.05 -7.39
CA PRO A 359 17.03 5.76 -6.83
C PRO A 359 16.30 5.37 -5.54
N ARG A 360 15.80 6.35 -4.78
CA ARG A 360 15.04 6.10 -3.55
C ARG A 360 13.60 5.72 -3.85
N LEU A 361 13.02 6.29 -4.91
CA LEU A 361 11.69 5.90 -5.37
C LEU A 361 11.72 4.47 -5.92
N ASP A 362 12.74 4.15 -6.72
CA ASP A 362 13.00 2.81 -7.27
C ASP A 362 13.12 1.76 -6.16
N SER A 363 14.06 1.94 -5.23
CA SER A 363 14.22 1.08 -4.04
C SER A 363 12.94 0.94 -3.21
N PHE A 364 12.13 2.00 -3.14
CA PHE A 364 10.86 1.96 -2.42
C PHE A 364 9.82 1.07 -3.14
N GLN A 365 9.70 1.16 -4.47
CA GLN A 365 8.81 0.30 -5.25
C GLN A 365 9.26 -1.17 -5.20
N ASP A 366 10.57 -1.44 -5.34
CA ASP A 366 11.15 -2.77 -5.13
C ASP A 366 10.83 -3.32 -3.73
N GLY A 367 10.88 -2.46 -2.72
CA GLY A 367 10.53 -2.78 -1.36
C GLY A 367 9.08 -3.21 -1.19
N LEU A 368 8.14 -2.47 -1.81
CA LEU A 368 6.72 -2.81 -1.81
C LEU A 368 6.46 -4.15 -2.51
N ARG A 369 7.10 -4.39 -3.66
CA ARG A 369 7.03 -5.67 -4.38
C ARG A 369 7.55 -6.82 -3.54
N THR A 370 8.65 -6.58 -2.82
CA THR A 370 9.32 -7.58 -1.98
C THR A 370 8.48 -8.00 -0.78
N SER A 371 7.84 -7.05 -0.08
CA SER A 371 7.08 -7.33 1.15
C SER A 371 5.63 -7.73 0.90
N HIS A 372 5.16 -7.70 -0.34
CA HIS A 372 3.77 -7.99 -0.69
C HIS A 372 3.37 -9.45 -0.42
N ASP A 373 2.17 -9.64 0.11
CA ASP A 373 1.58 -10.94 0.41
C ASP A 373 0.83 -11.51 -0.80
N GLY A 374 1.23 -12.70 -1.24
CA GLY A 374 0.49 -13.45 -2.25
C GLY A 374 0.86 -13.06 -3.70
N PRO A 375 -0.11 -13.05 -4.64
CA PRO A 375 0.17 -12.70 -6.04
C PRO A 375 0.59 -11.22 -6.15
N PRO A 376 1.37 -10.82 -7.17
CA PRO A 376 1.76 -9.42 -7.34
C PRO A 376 0.56 -8.47 -7.36
N SER A 377 0.64 -7.38 -6.60
CA SER A 377 -0.31 -6.26 -6.62
C SER A 377 -0.26 -5.49 -7.93
N HIS A 378 -1.32 -4.76 -8.25
CA HIS A 378 -1.31 -3.73 -9.28
C HIS A 378 -0.74 -2.43 -8.70
N ASN A 379 0.47 -2.05 -9.11
CA ASN A 379 1.22 -0.92 -8.58
C ASN A 379 1.17 0.29 -9.53
N VAL A 380 0.67 1.41 -9.02
CA VAL A 380 0.56 2.68 -9.77
C VAL A 380 1.40 3.77 -9.10
N VAL A 381 2.24 4.47 -9.86
CA VAL A 381 2.97 5.65 -9.35
C VAL A 381 2.39 6.92 -9.94
N ILE A 382 1.96 7.82 -9.07
CA ILE A 382 1.24 9.05 -9.41
C ILE A 382 2.13 10.23 -9.08
N GLY A 383 2.64 10.92 -10.09
CA GLY A 383 3.48 12.09 -9.93
C GLY A 383 2.66 13.35 -10.07
N HIS A 384 2.58 14.16 -9.00
CA HIS A 384 1.94 15.47 -9.06
C HIS A 384 2.97 16.58 -9.21
N SER A 385 2.78 17.47 -10.18
CA SER A 385 3.68 18.61 -10.37
C SER A 385 5.12 18.12 -10.54
N TYR A 386 6.09 18.67 -9.79
CA TYR A 386 7.48 18.22 -9.81
C TYR A 386 7.67 16.71 -9.48
N GLY A 387 6.72 16.07 -8.80
CA GLY A 387 6.75 14.63 -8.58
C GLY A 387 6.69 13.81 -9.88
N SER A 388 6.11 14.35 -10.95
CA SER A 388 6.17 13.73 -12.29
C SER A 388 7.59 13.75 -12.86
N THR A 389 8.36 14.81 -12.62
CA THR A 389 9.78 14.88 -12.99
C THR A 389 10.63 13.88 -12.21
N VAL A 390 10.28 13.61 -10.93
CA VAL A 390 10.90 12.52 -10.16
C VAL A 390 10.65 11.16 -10.82
N ILE A 391 9.42 10.88 -11.26
CA ILE A 391 9.08 9.66 -12.01
C ILE A 391 9.89 9.58 -13.30
N GLY A 392 9.96 10.68 -14.05
CA GLY A 392 10.78 10.79 -15.25
C GLY A 392 12.25 10.43 -15.01
N ALA A 393 12.85 11.01 -13.97
CA ALA A 393 14.23 10.68 -13.58
C ALA A 393 14.41 9.21 -13.14
N ALA A 394 13.36 8.57 -12.61
CA ALA A 394 13.35 7.16 -12.21
C ALA A 394 13.08 6.19 -13.36
N THR A 395 12.67 6.67 -14.54
CA THR A 395 12.28 5.82 -15.67
C THR A 395 13.00 6.16 -16.97
N THR A 396 13.99 7.04 -16.93
CA THR A 396 14.79 7.45 -18.09
C THR A 396 16.27 7.17 -17.86
N ARG A 397 17.11 7.36 -18.89
CA ARG A 397 18.58 7.27 -18.80
C ARG A 397 19.11 5.93 -18.28
N GLY A 398 18.38 4.85 -18.53
CA GLY A 398 18.72 3.50 -18.10
C GLY A 398 18.24 3.13 -16.69
N ALA A 399 17.47 4.00 -16.03
CA ALA A 399 16.65 3.65 -14.88
C ALA A 399 15.27 3.13 -15.34
N SER A 400 14.64 2.35 -14.48
CA SER A 400 13.29 1.80 -14.66
C SER A 400 12.61 1.66 -13.28
N LEU A 401 11.30 1.45 -13.27
CA LEU A 401 10.53 1.18 -12.06
C LEU A 401 9.77 -0.14 -12.20
N ASP A 402 9.76 -0.96 -11.14
CA ASP A 402 8.90 -2.16 -11.04
C ASP A 402 7.46 -1.80 -10.63
N VAL A 403 6.73 -1.23 -11.59
CA VAL A 403 5.34 -0.78 -11.43
C VAL A 403 4.55 -1.05 -12.71
N ASP A 404 3.23 -1.17 -12.58
CA ASP A 404 2.33 -1.51 -13.68
C ASP A 404 1.88 -0.27 -14.47
N GLU A 405 1.70 0.86 -13.79
CA GLU A 405 1.14 2.08 -14.38
C GLU A 405 1.81 3.35 -13.82
N LEU A 406 1.96 4.36 -14.69
CA LEU A 406 2.37 5.71 -14.31
C LEU A 406 1.24 6.70 -14.56
N VAL A 407 1.03 7.63 -13.63
CA VAL A 407 0.08 8.74 -13.80
C VAL A 407 0.77 10.08 -13.57
N LEU A 408 0.74 10.94 -14.57
CA LEU A 408 1.41 12.23 -14.58
C LEU A 408 0.36 13.34 -14.48
N VAL A 409 0.18 13.89 -13.29
CA VAL A 409 -0.85 14.89 -12.98
C VAL A 409 -0.21 16.28 -12.90
N ALA A 410 -0.71 17.22 -13.72
CA ALA A 410 -0.24 18.60 -13.75
C ALA A 410 1.29 18.68 -13.90
N SER A 411 1.83 17.95 -14.88
CA SER A 411 3.28 17.76 -15.02
C SER A 411 3.95 18.99 -15.65
N PRO A 412 5.08 19.47 -15.11
CA PRO A 412 5.96 20.38 -15.82
C PRO A 412 6.91 19.65 -16.78
N GLY A 413 6.78 18.33 -16.94
CA GLY A 413 7.63 17.48 -17.77
C GLY A 413 8.29 16.32 -16.99
N VAL A 414 8.72 15.30 -17.75
CA VAL A 414 9.30 14.04 -17.24
C VAL A 414 10.68 13.72 -17.81
N ASP A 415 11.39 14.73 -18.33
CA ASP A 415 12.76 14.61 -18.85
C ASP A 415 12.90 13.64 -20.04
N ALA A 416 11.82 13.53 -20.81
CA ALA A 416 11.71 12.74 -22.04
C ALA A 416 10.95 13.54 -23.11
N GLU A 417 11.22 13.26 -24.39
CA GLU A 417 10.47 13.84 -25.50
C GLU A 417 9.29 12.97 -25.93
N ARG A 418 9.39 11.64 -25.72
CA ARG A 418 8.36 10.65 -26.04
C ARG A 418 8.15 9.65 -24.92
N VAL A 419 6.93 9.12 -24.84
CA VAL A 419 6.53 8.15 -23.81
C VAL A 419 7.35 6.86 -23.85
N ASN A 420 7.84 6.44 -25.01
CA ASN A 420 8.66 5.24 -25.18
C ASN A 420 10.13 5.41 -24.76
N GLU A 421 10.52 6.60 -24.29
CA GLU A 421 11.79 6.83 -23.61
C GLU A 421 11.69 6.56 -22.10
N LEU A 422 10.46 6.43 -21.56
CA LEU A 422 10.22 5.94 -20.22
C LEU A 422 10.37 4.41 -20.21
N SER A 423 10.84 3.86 -19.09
CA SER A 423 11.12 2.43 -18.91
C SER A 423 10.44 1.92 -17.64
N LEU A 424 9.70 0.83 -17.78
CA LEU A 424 9.11 0.05 -16.68
C LEU A 424 9.67 -1.37 -16.75
N ASP A 425 9.86 -2.00 -15.60
CA ASP A 425 10.43 -3.35 -15.56
C ASP A 425 9.49 -4.35 -16.25
N GLY A 426 10.04 -5.15 -17.17
CA GLY A 426 9.28 -6.17 -17.88
C GLY A 426 8.32 -5.65 -18.96
N VAL A 427 8.30 -4.34 -19.25
CA VAL A 427 7.48 -3.74 -20.31
C VAL A 427 8.35 -3.36 -21.51
N ASP A 428 8.00 -3.84 -22.70
CA ASP A 428 8.70 -3.48 -23.92
C ASP A 428 8.41 -2.02 -24.31
N SER A 429 9.41 -1.33 -24.88
CA SER A 429 9.34 0.12 -25.17
C SER A 429 8.16 0.56 -26.05
N ASP A 430 7.66 -0.32 -26.93
CA ASP A 430 6.50 -0.05 -27.79
C ASP A 430 5.15 -0.26 -27.08
N GLU A 431 5.16 -0.89 -25.91
CA GLU A 431 3.98 -1.08 -25.06
C GLU A 431 3.85 -0.02 -23.96
N VAL A 432 4.94 0.69 -23.59
CA VAL A 432 4.96 1.70 -22.51
C VAL A 432 3.86 2.75 -22.63
N ALA A 433 3.48 3.16 -23.84
CA ALA A 433 2.37 4.10 -24.05
C ALA A 433 1.04 3.63 -23.44
N ARG A 434 0.84 2.32 -23.30
CA ARG A 434 -0.35 1.71 -22.69
C ARG A 434 -0.33 1.75 -21.16
N HIS A 435 0.83 2.04 -20.56
CA HIS A 435 1.07 2.02 -19.12
C HIS A 435 1.28 3.43 -18.54
N VAL A 436 1.10 4.48 -19.35
CA VAL A 436 1.39 5.86 -18.95
C VAL A 436 0.17 6.72 -19.23
N HIS A 437 -0.38 7.27 -18.16
CA HIS A 437 -1.52 8.18 -18.17
C HIS A 437 -1.10 9.60 -17.83
N SER A 438 -1.77 10.59 -18.40
CA SER A 438 -1.52 11.99 -18.06
C SER A 438 -2.81 12.81 -18.01
N THR A 439 -2.82 13.82 -17.14
CA THR A 439 -3.87 14.84 -17.13
C THR A 439 -3.30 16.18 -16.71
N THR A 440 -3.73 17.23 -17.41
CA THR A 440 -3.46 18.62 -17.05
C THR A 440 -4.72 19.44 -17.31
N ALA A 441 -5.19 20.15 -16.29
CA ALA A 441 -6.36 21.01 -16.37
C ALA A 441 -6.07 22.21 -17.27
N PHE A 442 -7.08 22.63 -18.03
CA PHE A 442 -6.93 23.67 -19.06
C PHE A 442 -6.31 24.97 -18.52
N TRP A 443 -6.75 25.43 -17.34
CA TRP A 443 -6.24 26.66 -16.71
C TRP A 443 -5.01 26.45 -15.83
N ASP A 444 -4.46 25.24 -15.76
CA ASP A 444 -3.28 24.96 -14.94
C ASP A 444 -2.05 25.71 -15.48
N PRO A 445 -1.44 26.60 -14.68
CA PRO A 445 -0.27 27.37 -15.11
C PRO A 445 0.97 26.51 -15.37
N VAL A 446 0.99 25.24 -14.95
CA VAL A 446 2.14 24.35 -15.15
C VAL A 446 2.48 24.13 -16.62
N GLN A 447 1.49 24.21 -17.52
CA GLN A 447 1.69 24.11 -18.97
C GLN A 447 2.62 25.21 -19.51
N LEU A 448 2.76 26.32 -18.79
CA LEU A 448 3.66 27.41 -19.16
C LEU A 448 5.11 27.17 -18.72
N ILE A 449 5.35 26.24 -17.78
CA ILE A 449 6.68 26.00 -17.20
C ILE A 449 7.68 25.49 -18.24
N PRO A 450 7.40 24.44 -19.04
CA PRO A 450 8.30 24.01 -20.12
C PRO A 450 8.61 25.14 -21.10
N THR A 451 7.59 25.92 -21.46
CA THR A 451 7.71 27.01 -22.46
C THR A 451 8.51 28.20 -21.94
N ILE A 452 8.39 28.53 -20.64
CA ILE A 452 9.04 29.71 -20.03
C ILE A 452 10.45 29.38 -19.56
N LEU A 453 10.66 28.19 -18.97
CA LEU A 453 11.91 27.83 -18.32
C LEU A 453 12.78 26.89 -19.19
N GLY A 454 12.22 26.20 -20.19
CA GLY A 454 12.97 25.33 -21.10
C GLY A 454 13.61 24.12 -20.41
N VAL A 455 12.97 23.62 -19.34
CA VAL A 455 13.47 22.54 -18.45
C VAL A 455 12.40 21.45 -18.30
N HIS A 456 12.82 20.26 -17.87
CA HIS A 456 11.98 19.07 -17.57
C HIS A 456 11.36 18.34 -18.77
N GLY A 457 11.68 18.71 -20.01
CA GLY A 457 11.22 17.97 -21.19
C GLY A 457 9.82 18.38 -21.67
N PHE A 458 9.14 17.46 -22.37
CA PHE A 458 7.86 17.75 -23.04
C PHE A 458 6.67 17.61 -22.08
N ASP A 459 5.57 18.32 -22.35
CA ASP A 459 4.31 18.15 -21.61
C ASP A 459 3.75 16.74 -21.88
N PRO A 460 3.61 15.87 -20.86
CA PRO A 460 3.12 14.50 -21.06
C PRO A 460 1.65 14.43 -21.46
N SER A 461 0.89 15.53 -21.31
CA SER A 461 -0.48 15.64 -21.80
C SER A 461 -0.56 16.09 -23.27
N ASP A 462 0.55 16.45 -23.91
CA ASP A 462 0.58 16.73 -25.34
C ASP A 462 0.43 15.43 -26.14
N PRO A 463 -0.46 15.37 -27.14
CA PRO A 463 -0.60 14.19 -28.00
C PRO A 463 0.70 13.71 -28.67
N GLU A 464 1.68 14.59 -28.91
CA GLU A 464 2.97 14.21 -29.49
C GLU A 464 3.84 13.38 -28.54
N PHE A 465 3.66 13.52 -27.22
CA PHE A 465 4.37 12.73 -26.22
C PHE A 465 3.94 11.25 -26.28
N GLY A 466 2.63 10.99 -26.43
CA GLY A 466 2.07 9.66 -26.67
C GLY A 466 1.49 8.94 -25.45
N ALA A 467 1.34 9.60 -24.29
CA ALA A 467 0.65 9.03 -23.13
C ALA A 467 -0.88 8.98 -23.33
N GLN A 468 -1.56 8.17 -22.51
CA GLN A 468 -3.02 8.14 -22.43
C GLN A 468 -3.54 9.34 -21.65
N VAL A 469 -4.06 10.34 -22.37
CA VAL A 469 -4.59 11.56 -21.74
C VAL A 469 -6.03 11.35 -21.28
N PHE A 470 -6.30 11.65 -20.01
CA PHE A 470 -7.66 11.61 -19.45
C PHE A 470 -8.14 12.99 -18.98
N ALA A 471 -9.46 13.18 -18.98
CA ALA A 471 -10.07 14.47 -18.69
C ALA A 471 -10.13 14.76 -17.19
N GLY A 472 -9.77 15.99 -16.82
CA GLY A 472 -10.09 16.62 -15.54
C GLY A 472 -11.07 17.78 -15.71
N SER A 473 -11.56 18.33 -14.61
CA SER A 473 -12.23 19.63 -14.64
C SER A 473 -11.28 20.68 -15.22
N PRO A 474 -11.75 21.62 -16.07
CA PRO A 474 -10.88 22.65 -16.65
C PRO A 474 -10.31 23.62 -15.59
N GLY A 475 -10.90 23.64 -14.39
CA GLY A 475 -10.59 24.56 -13.31
C GLY A 475 -11.01 25.99 -13.60
N GLU A 476 -10.61 26.90 -12.72
CA GLU A 476 -10.75 28.35 -12.92
C GLU A 476 -9.36 28.99 -13.00
N PRO A 477 -9.19 30.12 -13.72
CA PRO A 477 -7.91 30.82 -13.78
C PRO A 477 -7.36 31.16 -12.39
N GLY A 478 -6.13 30.71 -12.09
CA GLY A 478 -5.45 30.96 -10.82
C GLY A 478 -4.41 29.90 -10.50
N PHE A 479 -3.83 29.95 -9.31
CA PHE A 479 -2.90 28.91 -8.83
C PHE A 479 -3.60 27.72 -8.15
N GLY A 480 -4.87 27.88 -7.76
CA GLY A 480 -5.65 26.85 -7.07
C GLY A 480 -5.86 25.59 -7.91
N VAL A 481 -6.20 25.77 -9.20
CA VAL A 481 -6.41 24.70 -10.19
C VAL A 481 -5.31 23.64 -10.24
N HIS A 482 -4.07 24.02 -9.93
CA HIS A 482 -2.94 23.10 -9.85
C HIS A 482 -3.12 22.00 -8.78
N SER A 483 -4.06 22.18 -7.86
CA SER A 483 -4.39 21.27 -6.77
C SER A 483 -5.82 20.70 -6.85
N ASP A 484 -6.65 21.17 -7.78
CA ASP A 484 -8.10 20.89 -7.80
C ASP A 484 -8.44 19.48 -8.30
N TYR A 485 -7.46 18.73 -8.83
CA TYR A 485 -7.64 17.37 -9.37
C TYR A 485 -8.23 16.38 -8.34
N TRP A 486 -8.03 16.64 -7.05
CA TRP A 486 -8.54 15.83 -5.94
C TRP A 486 -9.83 16.37 -5.31
N GLU A 487 -10.43 17.43 -5.87
CA GLU A 487 -11.72 17.92 -5.40
C GLU A 487 -12.84 16.93 -5.69
N SER A 488 -13.80 16.86 -4.77
CA SER A 488 -14.99 16.03 -4.93
C SER A 488 -15.77 16.45 -6.18
N GLY A 489 -16.05 15.49 -7.06
CA GLY A 489 -16.75 15.73 -8.32
C GLY A 489 -15.83 16.10 -9.50
N ASN A 490 -14.51 16.22 -9.29
CA ASN A 490 -13.57 16.34 -10.39
C ASN A 490 -13.49 15.00 -11.16
N PRO A 491 -13.68 14.99 -12.50
CA PRO A 491 -13.52 13.78 -13.31
C PRO A 491 -12.14 13.13 -13.16
N ALA A 492 -11.08 13.93 -12.95
CA ALA A 492 -9.73 13.41 -12.76
C ALA A 492 -9.65 12.47 -11.55
N LEU A 493 -10.27 12.82 -10.42
CA LEU A 493 -10.29 11.97 -9.22
C LEU A 493 -11.02 10.64 -9.46
N THR A 494 -12.07 10.67 -10.27
CA THR A 494 -12.82 9.45 -10.63
C THR A 494 -11.96 8.53 -11.48
N GLU A 495 -11.23 9.09 -12.45
CA GLU A 495 -10.36 8.31 -13.32
C GLU A 495 -9.12 7.79 -12.60
N LEU A 496 -8.53 8.59 -11.69
CA LEU A 496 -7.48 8.12 -10.78
C LEU A 496 -7.94 6.89 -9.99
N GLY A 497 -9.18 6.91 -9.48
CA GLY A 497 -9.76 5.75 -8.81
C GLY A 497 -9.82 4.50 -9.68
N ARG A 498 -10.12 4.63 -10.98
CA ARG A 498 -10.15 3.51 -11.93
C ARG A 498 -8.76 3.00 -12.28
N ILE A 499 -7.83 3.89 -12.59
CA ILE A 499 -6.45 3.51 -12.93
C ILE A 499 -5.84 2.76 -11.74
N ILE A 500 -6.03 3.25 -10.50
CA ILE A 500 -5.53 2.58 -9.29
C ILE A 500 -6.04 1.13 -9.18
N THR A 501 -7.31 0.89 -9.51
CA THR A 501 -7.94 -0.44 -9.42
C THR A 501 -7.79 -1.30 -10.68
N GLY A 502 -7.04 -0.83 -11.67
CA GLY A 502 -6.93 -1.46 -12.98
C GLY A 502 -8.15 -1.21 -13.88
N PRO A 503 -7.95 -1.18 -15.22
CA PRO A 503 -8.99 -0.93 -16.22
C PRO A 503 -10.01 -2.07 -16.44
#